data_AF-A0A444UL63-F1
#
_entry.id   AF-A0A444UL63-F1
#
_cell.length_a   1.000
_cell.length_b   1.000
_cell.length_c   1.000
_cell.angle_alpha   90.00
_cell.angle_beta   90.00
_cell.angle_gamma   90.00
#
_symmetry.space_group_name_H-M   'P 1'
#
loop_
_entity.id
_entity.type
_entity.pdbx_description
1 polymer ?
#
loop_
_entity_poly.entity_id
_entity_poly.type
_entity_poly.pdbx_seq_one_letter_code
_entity_poly.pdbx_strand_id
1 'polypeptide(L)'
;MEWTKPEMMGNTEVTVTLPKFKLEETYDLKSVLTSLGMVDAFDVNKCDFSGMSSDNELVLSKVVHKSFVEVNEEGTEAAAATAAIMMLRCARIPVHFNADHPFLFFIRHNKTCNILFYGRFSSP
;
A
#
# COMPACT_ATOMS: atom_id res chain seq x y z
N MET A 1 1.40 -12.36 6.73
CA MET A 1 -0.05 -12.17 6.54
C MET A 1 -0.58 -13.35 5.73
N GLU A 2 -1.31 -14.29 6.34
CA GLU A 2 -1.76 -15.50 5.63
C GLU A 2 -2.86 -15.23 4.60
N TRP A 3 -3.78 -14.32 4.93
CA TRP A 3 -4.89 -13.86 4.08
C TRP A 3 -4.50 -13.16 2.76
N THR A 4 -3.24 -12.75 2.58
CA THR A 4 -2.75 -12.08 1.35
C THR A 4 -1.80 -12.95 0.53
N LYS A 5 -1.64 -14.23 0.88
CA LYS A 5 -0.83 -15.19 0.11
C LYS A 5 -1.57 -15.57 -1.20
N PRO A 6 -0.96 -15.36 -2.39
CA PRO A 6 -1.61 -15.74 -3.65
C PRO A 6 -1.95 -17.22 -3.75
N GLU A 7 -1.14 -18.10 -3.12
CA GLU A 7 -1.36 -19.55 -3.08
C GLU A 7 -2.66 -19.96 -2.36
N MET A 8 -3.22 -19.06 -1.56
CA MET A 8 -4.50 -19.27 -0.87
C MET A 8 -5.69 -18.71 -1.66
N MET A 9 -5.47 -18.22 -2.89
CA MET A 9 -6.49 -17.62 -3.75
C MET A 9 -6.72 -18.47 -5.00
N GLY A 10 -7.99 -18.74 -5.32
CA GLY A 10 -8.38 -19.40 -6.58
C GLY A 10 -8.64 -18.39 -7.69
N ASN A 11 -8.44 -18.80 -8.94
CA ASN A 11 -8.83 -17.97 -10.09
C ASN A 11 -10.34 -18.05 -10.31
N THR A 12 -11.00 -16.89 -10.38
CA THR A 12 -12.42 -16.76 -10.68
C THR A 12 -12.62 -15.54 -11.58
N GLU A 13 -13.54 -15.65 -12.53
CA GLU A 13 -13.92 -14.53 -13.39
C GLU A 13 -14.83 -13.58 -12.61
N VAL A 14 -14.42 -12.32 -12.47
CA VAL A 14 -15.07 -11.33 -11.60
C VAL A 14 -15.26 -10.01 -12.35
N THR A 15 -16.45 -9.43 -12.23
CA THR A 15 -16.71 -8.03 -12.61
C THR A 15 -16.24 -7.13 -11.47
N VAL A 16 -15.20 -6.34 -11.71
CA VAL A 16 -14.57 -5.46 -10.73
C VAL A 16 -15.05 -4.03 -10.89
N THR A 17 -15.48 -3.42 -9.80
CA THR A 17 -15.74 -1.98 -9.70
C THR A 17 -14.81 -1.42 -8.61
N LEU A 18 -13.91 -0.53 -9.02
CA LEU A 18 -12.92 0.11 -8.16
C LEU A 18 -12.94 1.62 -8.45
N PRO A 19 -12.94 2.50 -7.42
CA PRO A 19 -12.93 3.93 -7.65
C PRO A 19 -11.60 4.37 -8.26
N LYS A 20 -11.68 5.37 -9.14
CA LYS A 20 -10.54 6.22 -9.47
C LYS A 20 -10.26 7.12 -8.27
N PHE A 21 -9.03 7.11 -7.76
CA PHE A 21 -8.69 7.92 -6.60
C PHE A 21 -7.24 8.41 -6.65
N LYS A 22 -7.01 9.49 -5.93
CA LYS A 22 -5.72 10.11 -5.72
C LYS A 22 -5.55 10.35 -4.22
N LEU A 23 -4.51 9.76 -3.63
CA LEU A 23 -4.16 9.89 -2.23
C LEU A 23 -2.78 10.53 -2.12
N GLU A 24 -2.69 11.64 -1.40
CA GLU A 24 -1.44 12.32 -1.09
C GLU A 24 -1.42 12.61 0.40
N GLU A 25 -0.46 12.03 1.10
CA GLU A 25 -0.34 12.16 2.55
C GLU A 25 1.09 12.52 2.93
N THR A 26 1.23 13.35 3.97
CA THR A 26 2.52 13.71 4.54
C THR A 26 2.47 13.54 6.05
N TYR A 27 3.38 12.72 6.57
CA TYR A 27 3.47 12.40 7.98
C TYR A 27 4.78 12.91 8.57
N ASP A 28 4.69 13.49 9.77
CA ASP A 28 5.83 13.58 10.67
C ASP A 28 5.85 12.32 11.54
N LEU A 29 6.81 11.43 11.28
CA LEU A 29 6.89 10.13 11.92
C LEU A 29 7.56 10.17 13.28
N LYS A 30 8.06 11.33 13.76
CA LYS A 30 8.76 11.39 15.04
C LYS A 30 7.93 10.82 16.20
N SER A 31 6.69 11.26 16.35
CA SER A 31 5.80 10.80 17.43
C SER A 31 5.47 9.32 17.28
N VAL A 32 5.19 8.87 16.07
CA VAL A 32 4.86 7.46 15.76
C VAL A 32 6.05 6.55 16.09
N LEU A 33 7.24 6.85 15.58
CA LEU A 33 8.45 6.06 15.83
C LEU A 33 8.83 6.05 17.32
N THR A 34 8.70 7.19 17.99
CA THR A 34 8.89 7.28 19.45
C THR A 34 7.91 6.34 20.18
N SER A 35 6.63 6.36 19.81
CA SER A 35 5.61 5.48 20.42
C SER A 35 5.84 3.99 20.15
N LEU A 36 6.55 3.66 19.05
CA LEU A 36 6.96 2.31 18.70
C LEU A 36 8.27 1.88 19.40
N GLY A 37 8.88 2.75 20.21
CA GLY A 37 10.06 2.44 21.02
C GLY A 37 11.38 3.06 20.54
N MET A 38 11.38 3.78 19.40
CA MET A 38 12.56 4.50 18.91
C MET A 38 12.72 5.83 19.64
N VAL A 39 12.88 5.82 20.96
CA VAL A 39 12.94 7.03 21.79
C VAL A 39 14.33 7.66 21.76
N ASP A 40 15.37 6.86 22.00
CA ASP A 40 16.74 7.35 22.21
C ASP A 40 17.31 8.08 20.99
N ALA A 41 16.95 7.66 19.77
CA ALA A 41 17.39 8.31 18.54
C ALA A 41 17.04 9.81 18.46
N PHE A 42 15.95 10.22 19.12
CA PHE A 42 15.47 11.62 19.14
C PHE A 42 15.89 12.39 20.40
N ASP A 43 16.58 11.76 21.36
CA ASP A 43 17.03 12.38 22.62
C ASP A 43 18.53 12.64 22.56
N VAL A 44 18.91 13.92 22.61
CA VAL A 44 20.31 14.39 22.54
C VAL A 44 21.19 13.76 23.62
N ASN A 45 20.62 13.40 24.78
CA ASN A 45 21.41 12.84 25.89
C ASN A 45 21.54 11.31 25.82
N LYS A 46 20.81 10.65 24.92
CA LYS A 46 20.75 9.18 24.83
C LYS A 46 21.08 8.63 23.46
N CYS A 47 21.01 9.43 22.42
CA CYS A 47 21.28 8.97 21.07
C CYS A 47 22.75 8.54 20.94
N ASP A 48 22.95 7.36 20.33
CA ASP A 48 24.27 6.87 19.98
C ASP A 48 24.36 6.72 18.45
N PHE A 49 24.99 7.70 17.82
CA PHE A 49 25.32 7.70 16.39
C PHE A 49 26.84 7.66 16.16
N SER A 50 27.60 7.08 17.10
CA SER A 50 29.06 6.96 17.03
C SER A 50 29.56 6.20 15.80
N GLY A 51 28.73 5.30 15.24
CA GLY A 51 29.01 4.62 13.97
C GLY A 51 28.93 5.52 12.73
N MET A 52 28.41 6.74 12.85
CA MET A 52 28.31 7.73 11.77
C MET A 52 29.28 8.90 11.95
N SER A 53 29.46 9.37 13.18
CA SER A 53 30.36 10.48 13.51
C SER A 53 31.02 10.27 14.87
N SER A 54 32.31 10.59 14.97
CA SER A 54 33.08 10.52 16.21
C SER A 54 32.72 11.59 17.23
N ASP A 55 32.07 12.68 16.79
CA ASP A 55 31.99 13.92 17.57
C ASP A 55 30.76 13.95 18.49
N ASN A 56 29.91 12.91 18.48
CA ASN A 56 28.70 12.77 19.30
C ASN A 56 27.71 13.95 19.23
N GLU A 57 27.76 14.77 18.18
CA GLU A 57 26.88 15.93 17.98
C GLU A 57 25.63 15.60 17.14
N LEU A 58 25.41 14.33 16.79
CA LEU A 58 24.31 13.92 15.94
C LEU A 58 23.09 13.53 16.77
N VAL A 59 21.92 14.02 16.39
CA VAL A 59 20.62 13.59 16.91
C VAL A 59 19.62 13.51 15.75
N LEU A 60 18.70 12.54 15.78
CA LEU A 60 17.61 12.51 14.83
C LEU A 60 16.59 13.59 15.21
N SER A 61 16.49 14.64 14.40
CA SER A 61 15.60 15.77 14.71
C SER A 61 14.16 15.51 14.28
N LYS A 62 13.96 15.09 13.03
CA LYS A 62 12.66 14.91 12.36
C LYS A 62 12.72 13.78 11.33
N VAL A 63 11.60 13.09 11.14
CA VAL A 63 11.41 12.11 10.05
C VAL A 63 10.14 12.47 9.30
N VAL A 64 10.27 12.89 8.05
CA VAL A 64 9.13 13.26 7.20
C VAL A 64 8.92 12.18 6.15
N HIS A 65 7.71 11.64 6.07
CA HIS A 65 7.31 10.68 5.05
C HIS A 65 6.17 11.26 4.23
N LYS A 66 6.44 11.57 2.96
CA LYS A 66 5.43 12.02 1.98
C LYS A 66 5.22 10.92 0.96
N SER A 67 3.97 10.54 0.73
CA SER A 67 3.60 9.46 -0.19
C SER A 67 2.45 9.88 -1.08
N PHE A 68 2.45 9.37 -2.31
CA PHE A 68 1.47 9.65 -3.34
C PHE A 68 1.05 8.37 -4.06
N VAL A 69 -0.27 8.18 -4.24
CA VAL A 69 -0.85 7.08 -5.02
C VAL A 69 -1.98 7.63 -5.88
N GLU A 70 -1.94 7.34 -7.17
CA GLU A 70 -3.03 7.59 -8.11
C GLU A 70 -3.39 6.30 -8.82
N VAL A 71 -4.68 5.96 -8.81
CA VAL A 71 -5.22 4.77 -9.49
C VAL A 71 -6.16 5.26 -10.58
N ASN A 72 -5.87 4.88 -11.83
CA ASN A 72 -6.63 5.22 -13.03
C ASN A 72 -6.73 4.02 -13.99
N GLU A 73 -7.40 4.20 -15.12
CA GLU A 73 -7.75 3.15 -16.07
C GLU A 73 -6.66 2.81 -17.11
N GLU A 74 -5.60 3.61 -17.22
CA GLU A 74 -4.68 3.63 -18.37
C GLU A 74 -3.88 2.32 -18.60
N GLY A 75 -3.93 1.35 -17.68
CA GLY A 75 -3.18 0.08 -17.76
C GLY A 75 -3.96 -1.17 -18.18
N THR A 76 -5.29 -1.15 -18.31
CA THR A 76 -6.13 -2.39 -18.31
C THR A 76 -7.05 -2.55 -19.54
N GLU A 77 -6.96 -1.68 -20.53
CA GLU A 77 -7.88 -1.67 -21.67
C GLU A 77 -7.80 -2.95 -22.56
N ALA A 78 -6.61 -3.56 -22.68
CA ALA A 78 -6.39 -4.70 -23.58
C ALA A 78 -6.98 -6.06 -23.10
N ALA A 79 -7.09 -6.28 -21.78
CA ALA A 79 -7.56 -7.56 -21.24
C ALA A 79 -9.10 -7.70 -21.26
N ALA A 80 -9.83 -6.59 -21.10
CA ALA A 80 -11.30 -6.57 -21.03
C ALA A 80 -11.97 -7.00 -22.34
N ALA A 81 -11.42 -6.61 -23.49
CA ALA A 81 -11.97 -6.94 -24.81
C ALA A 81 -12.01 -8.45 -25.08
N THR A 82 -10.94 -9.18 -24.71
CA THR A 82 -10.85 -10.64 -24.94
C THR A 82 -11.84 -11.41 -24.06
N ALA A 83 -12.00 -11.02 -22.80
CA ALA A 83 -12.94 -11.66 -21.86
C ALA A 83 -14.40 -11.52 -22.30
N ALA A 84 -14.80 -10.32 -22.77
CA ALA A 84 -16.16 -10.06 -23.25
C ALA A 84 -16.57 -10.99 -24.41
N ILE A 85 -15.65 -11.24 -25.35
CA ILE A 85 -15.89 -12.16 -26.49
C ILE A 85 -16.09 -13.60 -26.01
N MET A 86 -15.39 -14.03 -24.95
CA MET A 86 -15.54 -15.37 -24.37
C MET A 86 -16.83 -15.52 -23.56
N MET A 87 -17.21 -14.54 -22.73
CA MET A 87 -18.45 -14.57 -21.94
C MET A 87 -19.70 -14.68 -22.82
N LEU A 88 -19.72 -13.97 -23.95
CA LEU A 88 -20.81 -14.09 -24.95
C LEU A 88 -21.05 -15.54 -25.42
N ARG A 89 -20.08 -16.44 -25.22
CA ARG A 89 -20.14 -17.85 -25.63
C ARG A 89 -20.44 -18.84 -24.49
N CYS A 90 -20.48 -18.40 -23.22
CA CYS A 90 -20.72 -19.26 -22.05
C CYS A 90 -21.56 -18.54 -20.98
N ALA A 91 -22.74 -19.06 -20.63
CA ALA A 91 -23.54 -18.53 -19.52
C ALA A 91 -22.94 -18.93 -18.16
N ARG A 92 -22.14 -18.05 -17.55
CA ARG A 92 -21.65 -18.17 -16.17
C ARG A 92 -22.37 -17.16 -15.27
N ILE A 93 -22.59 -17.54 -14.01
CA ILE A 93 -23.07 -16.60 -12.98
C ILE A 93 -21.95 -15.59 -12.72
N PRO A 94 -22.19 -14.29 -12.92
CA PRO A 94 -21.15 -13.27 -12.71
C PRO A 94 -20.88 -13.09 -11.21
N VAL A 95 -19.61 -13.13 -10.83
CA VAL A 95 -19.17 -12.74 -9.49
C VAL A 95 -18.81 -11.26 -9.54
N HIS A 96 -19.30 -10.47 -8.58
CA HIS A 96 -19.04 -9.04 -8.51
C HIS A 96 -18.11 -8.71 -7.34
N PHE A 97 -17.08 -7.89 -7.59
CA PHE A 97 -16.28 -7.25 -6.56
C PHE A 97 -16.51 -5.75 -6.66
N ASN A 98 -17.20 -5.18 -5.66
CA ASN A 98 -17.54 -3.77 -5.64
C ASN A 98 -16.89 -3.08 -4.43
N ALA A 99 -15.92 -2.21 -4.69
CA ALA A 99 -15.23 -1.44 -3.66
C ALA A 99 -15.89 -0.07 -3.47
N ASP A 100 -17.17 -0.07 -3.09
CA ASP A 100 -18.03 1.12 -2.91
C ASP A 100 -18.10 1.64 -1.47
N HIS A 101 -17.30 1.08 -0.58
CA HIS A 101 -17.21 1.42 0.84
C HIS A 101 -15.74 1.35 1.29
N PRO A 102 -15.39 1.81 2.50
CA PRO A 102 -14.01 1.86 2.94
C PRO A 102 -13.27 0.52 2.79
N PHE A 103 -12.10 0.54 2.16
CA PHE A 103 -11.27 -0.65 1.93
C PHE A 103 -9.80 -0.41 2.27
N LEU A 104 -9.10 -1.50 2.53
CA LEU A 104 -7.64 -1.52 2.63
C LEU A 104 -7.05 -1.97 1.29
N PHE A 105 -5.90 -1.42 0.95
CA PHE A 105 -5.14 -1.85 -0.22
C PHE A 105 -3.66 -1.96 0.08
N PHE A 106 -3.00 -2.84 -0.68
CA PHE A 106 -1.57 -3.07 -0.61
C PHE A 106 -1.00 -3.10 -2.03
N ILE A 107 0.08 -2.36 -2.26
CA ILE A 107 0.91 -2.53 -3.46
C ILE A 107 2.13 -3.31 -3.03
N ARG A 108 2.33 -4.50 -3.59
CA ARG A 108 3.36 -5.45 -3.15
C ARG A 108 4.29 -5.83 -4.29
N HIS A 109 5.59 -5.90 -4.01
CA HIS A 109 6.54 -6.55 -4.90
C HIS A 109 6.42 -8.07 -4.77
N ASN A 110 5.93 -8.74 -5.80
CA ASN A 110 5.56 -10.16 -5.72
C ASN A 110 6.74 -11.09 -5.42
N LYS A 111 7.94 -10.82 -5.96
CA LYS A 111 9.11 -11.70 -5.78
C LYS A 111 9.65 -11.70 -4.35
N THR A 112 9.68 -10.54 -3.69
CA THR A 112 10.20 -10.41 -2.32
C THR A 112 9.10 -10.39 -1.26
N CYS A 113 7.84 -10.39 -1.69
CA CYS A 113 6.67 -10.20 -0.82
C CYS A 113 6.66 -8.88 -0.01
N ASN A 114 7.49 -7.90 -0.40
CA ASN A 114 7.58 -6.62 0.31
C ASN A 114 6.39 -5.72 -0.02
N ILE A 115 5.80 -5.12 1.01
CA ILE A 115 4.76 -4.10 0.87
C ILE A 115 5.46 -2.78 0.51
N LEU A 116 5.12 -2.24 -0.65
CA LEU A 116 5.60 -0.95 -1.14
C LEU A 116 4.67 0.18 -0.69
N PHE A 117 3.36 -0.08 -0.71
CA PHE A 117 2.33 0.83 -0.18
C PHE A 117 1.31 0.06 0.63
N TYR A 118 0.87 0.68 1.72
CA TYR A 118 -0.23 0.23 2.56
C TYR A 118 -1.15 1.41 2.83
N GLY A 119 -2.42 1.29 2.46
CA GLY A 119 -3.35 2.39 2.58
C GLY A 119 -4.77 1.95 2.91
N ARG A 120 -5.53 2.90 3.42
CA ARG A 120 -6.97 2.80 3.64
C ARG A 120 -7.64 3.88 2.80
N PHE A 121 -8.59 3.50 1.97
CA PHE A 121 -9.51 4.42 1.31
C PHE A 121 -10.82 4.44 2.10
N SER A 122 -11.32 5.62 2.49
CA SER A 122 -12.52 5.72 3.35
C SER A 122 -13.52 6.81 2.96
N SER A 123 -13.13 7.74 2.10
CA SER A 123 -14.04 8.69 1.46
C SER A 123 -13.45 9.04 0.09
N PRO A 124 -14.28 9.14 -0.96
CA PRO A 124 -13.92 9.84 -2.18
C PRO A 124 -13.55 11.31 -1.92
#